data_AF-A0AAV3WTN3-F1
#
_entry.id   AF-A0AAV3WTN3-F1
#
_cell.length_a   1.000
_cell.length_b   1.000
_cell.length_c   1.000
_cell.angle_alpha   90.00
_cell.angle_beta   90.00
_cell.angle_gamma   90.00
#
_symmetry.space_group_name_H-M   'P 1'
#
loop_
_entity.id
_entity.type
_entity.pdbx_description
1 polymer ?
#
loop_
_entity_poly.entity_id
_entity_poly.type
_entity_poly.pdbx_seq_one_letter_code
_entity_poly.pdbx_strand_id
1 'polypeptide(L)'
;MNGINWNLLLTGVIALTGILSPLATTKINNSHQLKMKNLEIKEEEVIKFNNRKSEKIEDFFGPLSKYATMIKYNSTIRLDQIAEFEKTYYSIIPYLTDSTYIKCKLVYEYLTNVKTTDSSTKKVAIDDLIDSLRKEMK
;
A
#
# COMPACT_ATOMS: atom_id res chain seq x y z
N MET A 1 -48.46 29.16 50.73
CA MET A 1 -47.11 29.31 50.13
C MET A 1 -46.57 27.91 49.89
N ASN A 2 -46.62 27.43 48.65
CA ASN A 2 -46.07 26.12 48.31
C ASN A 2 -44.56 26.25 48.22
N GLY A 3 -43.88 25.92 49.32
CA GLY A 3 -42.42 25.82 49.34
C GLY A 3 -42.00 24.64 48.47
N ILE A 4 -41.24 24.91 47.41
CA ILE A 4 -40.61 23.87 46.61
C ILE A 4 -39.75 23.01 47.55
N ASN A 5 -40.04 21.71 47.61
CA ASN A 5 -39.28 20.78 48.46
C ASN A 5 -37.95 20.43 47.77
N TRP A 6 -36.92 21.20 48.09
CA TRP A 6 -35.59 21.09 47.49
C TRP A 6 -34.95 19.70 47.63
N ASN A 7 -35.24 18.97 48.72
CA ASN A 7 -34.74 17.59 48.92
C ASN A 7 -35.37 16.60 47.93
N LEU A 8 -36.62 16.82 47.56
CA LEU A 8 -37.35 15.97 46.62
C LEU A 8 -36.89 16.22 45.18
N LEU A 9 -36.60 17.49 44.84
CA LEU A 9 -35.93 17.85 43.59
C LEU A 9 -34.52 17.26 43.50
N LEU A 10 -33.73 17.35 44.58
CA LEU A 10 -32.36 16.82 44.61
C LEU A 10 -32.34 15.29 44.41
N THR A 11 -33.20 14.56 45.11
CA THR A 11 -33.35 13.10 44.94
C THR A 11 -33.79 12.75 43.52
N GLY A 12 -34.72 13.52 42.94
CA GLY A 12 -35.17 13.33 41.56
C GLY A 12 -34.06 13.52 40.54
N VAL A 13 -33.19 14.52 40.71
CA VAL A 13 -32.02 14.75 39.85
C VAL A 13 -31.01 13.60 39.98
N ILE A 14 -30.71 13.15 41.21
CA ILE A 14 -29.78 12.03 41.43
C ILE A 14 -30.30 10.76 40.74
N ALA A 15 -31.59 10.44 40.89
CA ALA A 15 -32.21 9.30 40.22
C ALA A 15 -32.14 9.40 38.69
N LEU A 16 -32.42 10.59 38.13
CA LEU A 16 -32.29 10.85 36.69
C LEU A 16 -30.86 10.68 36.18
N THR A 17 -29.86 11.20 36.90
CA THR A 17 -28.45 11.04 36.53
C THR A 17 -28.01 9.57 36.62
N GLY A 18 -28.53 8.80 37.57
CA GLY A 18 -28.28 7.36 37.69
C GLY A 18 -28.79 6.53 36.52
N ILE A 19 -29.85 6.99 35.84
CA ILE A 19 -30.42 6.32 34.66
C ILE A 19 -29.76 6.80 33.37
N LEU A 20 -29.51 8.12 33.24
CA LEU A 20 -28.94 8.71 32.04
C LEU A 20 -27.45 8.40 31.88
N SER A 21 -26.71 8.28 32.98
CA SER A 21 -25.26 8.02 32.92
C SER A 21 -24.91 6.66 32.28
N PRO A 22 -25.56 5.54 32.64
CA PRO A 22 -25.37 4.26 31.94
C PRO A 22 -25.74 4.34 30.46
N LEU A 23 -26.87 4.98 30.12
CA LEU A 23 -27.31 5.10 28.71
C LEU A 23 -26.33 5.92 27.86
N ALA A 24 -25.86 7.05 28.39
CA ALA A 24 -24.85 7.87 27.74
C ALA A 24 -23.54 7.11 27.59
N THR A 25 -23.10 6.43 28.65
CA THR A 25 -21.87 5.61 28.65
C THR A 25 -21.95 4.48 27.63
N THR A 26 -23.07 3.74 27.56
CA THR A 26 -23.26 2.67 26.57
C THR A 26 -23.24 3.22 25.14
N LYS A 27 -23.92 4.34 24.88
CA LYS A 27 -23.91 4.96 23.54
C LYS A 27 -22.50 5.40 23.12
N ILE A 28 -21.77 6.05 24.03
CA ILE A 28 -20.39 6.47 23.81
C ILE A 28 -19.51 5.24 23.56
N ASN A 29 -19.56 4.24 24.44
CA ASN A 29 -18.74 3.04 24.34
C ASN A 29 -18.98 2.28 23.03
N ASN A 30 -20.25 2.11 22.63
CA ASN A 30 -20.59 1.45 21.36
C ASN A 30 -20.07 2.25 20.15
N SER A 31 -20.21 3.58 20.17
CA SER A 31 -19.66 4.43 19.11
C SER A 31 -18.13 4.33 19.03
N HIS A 32 -17.46 4.28 20.18
CA HIS A 32 -16.01 4.12 20.25
C HIS A 32 -15.57 2.75 19.71
N GLN A 33 -16.23 1.67 20.12
CA GLN A 33 -15.94 0.31 19.63
C GLN A 33 -16.12 0.19 18.13
N LEU A 34 -17.21 0.74 17.57
CA LEU A 34 -17.42 0.77 16.12
C LEU A 34 -16.33 1.56 15.40
N LYS A 35 -15.93 2.71 15.96
CA LYS A 35 -14.85 3.52 15.38
C LYS A 35 -13.51 2.78 15.42
N MET A 36 -13.17 2.13 16.53
CA MET A 36 -11.95 1.33 16.64
C MET A 36 -11.94 0.20 15.62
N LYS A 37 -13.02 -0.58 15.54
CA LYS A 37 -13.13 -1.67 14.56
C LYS A 37 -13.00 -1.19 13.11
N ASN A 38 -13.58 -0.03 12.79
CA ASN A 38 -13.44 0.56 11.46
C ASN A 38 -12.01 1.02 11.16
N LEU A 39 -11.26 1.47 12.16
CA LEU A 39 -9.84 1.81 12.01
C LEU A 39 -8.99 0.55 11.84
N GLU A 40 -9.24 -0.50 12.62
CA GLU A 40 -8.57 -1.81 12.49
C GLU A 40 -8.74 -2.39 11.08
N ILE A 41 -9.97 -2.39 10.53
CA ILE A 41 -10.23 -2.89 9.17
C ILE A 41 -9.44 -2.08 8.13
N LYS A 42 -9.44 -0.75 8.25
CA LYS A 42 -8.69 0.12 7.32
C LYS A 42 -7.19 -0.11 7.41
N GLU A 43 -6.67 -0.29 8.62
CA GLU A 43 -5.26 -0.61 8.84
C GLU A 43 -4.91 -1.96 8.22
N GLU A 44 -5.73 -3.00 8.43
CA GLU A 44 -5.55 -4.29 7.79
C GLU A 44 -5.56 -4.21 6.26
N GLU A 45 -6.46 -3.42 5.67
CA GLU A 45 -6.53 -3.22 4.23
C GLU A 45 -5.25 -2.56 3.69
N VAL A 46 -4.75 -1.53 4.38
CA VAL A 46 -3.49 -0.87 4.04
C VAL A 46 -2.30 -1.83 4.17
N ILE A 47 -2.24 -2.61 5.25
CA ILE A 47 -1.19 -3.62 5.45
C ILE A 47 -1.25 -4.68 4.33
N LYS A 48 -2.44 -5.20 4.01
CA LYS A 48 -2.62 -6.20 2.94
C LYS A 48 -2.23 -5.62 1.59
N PHE A 49 -2.57 -4.37 1.30
CA PHE A 49 -2.17 -3.69 0.08
C PHE A 49 -0.66 -3.53 -0.01
N ASN A 50 -0.01 -3.02 1.04
CA ASN A 50 1.44 -2.82 1.09
C ASN A 50 2.20 -4.14 0.99
N ASN A 51 1.72 -5.20 1.66
CA ASN A 51 2.33 -6.53 1.55
C ASN A 51 2.25 -7.08 0.13
N ARG A 52 1.08 -6.96 -0.53
CA ARG A 52 0.93 -7.37 -1.94
C ARG A 52 1.80 -6.57 -2.88
N LYS A 53 1.91 -5.25 -2.66
CA LYS A 53 2.81 -4.37 -3.41
C LYS A 53 4.24 -4.85 -3.31
N SER A 54 4.74 -5.06 -2.09
CA SER A 54 6.11 -5.54 -1.85
C SER A 54 6.36 -6.91 -2.48
N GLU A 55 5.43 -7.86 -2.31
CA GLU A 55 5.51 -9.19 -2.94
C GLU A 55 5.64 -9.09 -4.46
N LYS A 56 4.81 -8.26 -5.10
CA LYS A 56 4.82 -8.12 -6.56
C LYS A 56 6.08 -7.42 -7.06
N ILE A 57 6.61 -6.44 -6.32
CA ILE A 57 7.89 -5.80 -6.63
C ILE A 57 9.05 -6.79 -6.46
N GLU A 58 9.03 -7.64 -5.42
CA GLU A 58 10.02 -8.70 -5.22
C GLU A 58 9.99 -9.74 -6.35
N ASP A 59 8.80 -10.18 -6.75
CA ASP A 59 8.59 -11.06 -7.91
C ASP A 59 9.20 -10.45 -9.19
N PHE A 60 9.11 -9.13 -9.36
CA PHE A 60 9.66 -8.41 -10.51
C PHE A 60 11.20 -8.30 -10.48
N PHE A 61 11.83 -8.26 -9.30
CA PHE A 61 13.28 -8.17 -9.21
C PHE A 61 14.01 -9.40 -9.78
N GLY A 62 13.40 -10.59 -9.74
CA GLY A 62 13.98 -11.80 -10.31
C GLY A 62 14.25 -11.66 -11.82
N PRO A 63 13.21 -11.44 -12.65
CA PRO A 63 13.36 -11.19 -14.08
C PRO A 63 14.20 -9.96 -14.41
N LEU A 64 14.07 -8.87 -13.64
CA LEU A 64 14.88 -7.66 -13.84
C LEU A 64 16.38 -7.94 -13.63
N SER A 65 16.74 -8.71 -12.61
CA SER A 65 18.12 -9.11 -12.33
C SER A 65 18.69 -10.00 -13.44
N LYS A 66 17.89 -10.93 -13.96
CA LYS A 66 18.25 -11.72 -15.15
C LYS A 66 18.55 -10.79 -16.33
N TYR A 67 17.65 -9.85 -16.64
CA TYR A 67 17.86 -8.89 -17.73
C TYR A 67 19.13 -8.03 -17.54
N ALA A 68 19.35 -7.51 -16.32
CA ALA A 68 20.55 -6.73 -15.98
C ALA A 68 21.84 -7.53 -16.19
N THR A 69 21.84 -8.81 -15.80
CA THR A 69 22.96 -9.74 -16.01
C THR A 69 23.23 -9.92 -17.50
N MET A 70 22.19 -10.00 -18.33
CA MET A 70 22.34 -10.17 -19.77
C MET A 70 22.96 -8.95 -20.45
N ILE A 71 22.54 -7.74 -20.05
CA ILE A 71 23.16 -6.50 -20.54
C ILE A 71 24.65 -6.46 -20.17
N LYS A 72 25.00 -6.85 -18.94
CA LYS A 72 26.39 -6.87 -18.45
C LYS A 72 27.28 -7.82 -19.26
N TYR A 73 26.77 -9.00 -19.62
CA TYR A 73 27.53 -10.02 -20.35
C TYR A 73 27.27 -10.03 -21.86
N ASN A 74 26.53 -9.05 -22.38
CA ASN A 74 26.13 -8.94 -23.78
C ASN A 74 25.54 -10.25 -24.34
N SER A 75 24.69 -10.92 -23.57
CA SER A 75 24.10 -12.20 -23.93
C SER A 75 22.71 -12.06 -24.55
N THR A 76 22.35 -13.00 -25.43
CA THR A 76 21.06 -13.00 -26.13
C THR A 76 19.92 -13.36 -25.18
N ILE A 77 18.89 -12.50 -25.13
CA ILE A 77 17.68 -12.74 -24.35
C ILE A 77 16.86 -13.86 -24.98
N ARG A 78 16.47 -14.83 -24.16
CA ARG A 78 15.58 -15.91 -24.59
C ARG A 78 14.11 -15.49 -24.48
N LEU A 79 13.28 -16.07 -25.34
CA LEU A 79 11.84 -15.77 -25.40
C LEU A 79 11.12 -16.06 -24.07
N ASP A 80 11.51 -17.13 -23.37
CA ASP A 80 10.96 -17.48 -22.05
C ASP A 80 11.26 -16.43 -20.98
N GLN A 81 12.41 -15.76 -21.07
CA GLN A 81 12.79 -14.70 -20.14
C GLN A 81 12.04 -13.38 -20.43
N ILE A 82 11.74 -13.11 -21.70
CA ILE A 82 10.88 -11.98 -22.10
C ILE A 82 9.48 -12.20 -21.55
N ALA A 83 8.92 -13.40 -21.73
CA ALA A 83 7.60 -13.75 -21.22
C ALA A 83 7.53 -13.68 -19.68
N GLU A 84 8.58 -14.12 -18.99
CA GLU A 84 8.68 -14.02 -17.52
C GLU A 84 8.71 -12.55 -17.07
N PHE A 85 9.50 -11.71 -17.73
CA PHE A 85 9.59 -10.28 -17.44
C PHE A 85 8.28 -9.55 -17.73
N GLU A 86 7.62 -9.87 -18.85
CA GLU A 86 6.35 -9.27 -19.24
C GLU A 86 5.23 -9.62 -18.25
N LYS A 87 5.19 -10.87 -17.80
CA LYS A 87 4.23 -11.33 -16.79
C LYS A 87 4.37 -10.54 -15.49
N THR A 88 5.60 -10.35 -15.00
CA THR A 88 5.83 -9.61 -13.75
C THR A 88 5.71 -8.10 -13.95
N TYR A 89 6.02 -7.58 -15.14
CA TYR A 89 5.79 -6.17 -15.49
C TYR A 89 4.32 -5.79 -15.35
N TYR A 90 3.40 -6.54 -15.96
CA TYR A 90 1.97 -6.21 -15.85
C TYR A 90 1.41 -6.41 -14.45
N SER A 91 2.01 -7.27 -13.62
CA SER A 91 1.55 -7.52 -12.26
C SER A 91 1.91 -6.38 -11.29
N ILE A 92 2.98 -5.62 -11.55
CA ILE A 92 3.41 -4.52 -10.67
C ILE A 92 2.77 -3.17 -11.00
N ILE A 93 2.33 -2.94 -12.25
CA ILE A 93 1.77 -1.65 -12.71
C ILE A 93 0.75 -1.04 -11.74
N PRO A 94 -0.24 -1.79 -11.21
CA PRO A 94 -1.26 -1.22 -10.33
C PRO A 94 -0.72 -0.64 -9.02
N TYR A 95 0.52 -0.94 -8.67
CA TYR A 95 1.13 -0.57 -7.39
C TYR A 95 2.20 0.53 -7.51
N LEU A 96 2.53 0.97 -8.72
CA LEU A 96 3.60 1.95 -8.95
C LEU A 96 3.05 3.37 -8.92
N THR A 97 3.86 4.32 -8.45
CA THR A 97 3.65 5.73 -8.78
C THR A 97 3.91 5.99 -10.27
N ASP A 98 3.35 7.06 -10.81
CA ASP A 98 3.58 7.49 -12.20
C ASP A 98 5.08 7.59 -12.54
N SER A 99 5.87 8.10 -11.59
CA SER A 99 7.32 8.26 -11.75
C SER A 99 8.04 6.92 -11.92
N THR A 100 7.72 5.93 -11.09
CA THR A 100 8.31 4.59 -11.16
C THR A 100 7.79 3.83 -12.37
N TYR A 101 6.50 3.99 -12.71
CA TYR A 101 5.90 3.42 -13.91
C TYR A 101 6.64 3.84 -15.19
N ILE A 102 6.95 5.13 -15.34
CA ILE A 102 7.71 5.63 -16.51
C ILE A 102 9.07 4.94 -16.64
N LYS A 103 9.78 4.78 -15.52
CA LYS A 103 11.09 4.08 -15.49
C LYS A 103 10.94 2.60 -15.84
N CYS A 104 9.91 1.95 -15.30
CA CYS A 104 9.61 0.55 -15.58
C CYS A 104 9.29 0.35 -17.07
N LYS A 105 8.48 1.24 -17.64
CA LYS A 105 8.11 1.24 -19.06
C LYS A 105 9.36 1.42 -19.94
N LEU A 106 10.26 2.34 -19.60
CA LEU A 106 11.51 2.55 -20.32
C LEU A 106 12.37 1.27 -20.37
N VAL A 107 12.51 0.58 -19.22
CA VAL A 107 13.26 -0.68 -19.16
C VAL A 107 12.56 -1.78 -19.97
N TYR A 108 11.23 -1.86 -19.93
CA TYR A 108 10.45 -2.79 -20.77
C TYR A 108 10.61 -2.48 -22.27
N GLU A 109 10.66 -1.21 -22.65
CA GLU A 109 10.93 -0.79 -24.03
C GLU A 109 12.34 -1.18 -24.47
N TYR A 110 13.35 -1.08 -23.61
CA TYR A 110 14.71 -1.56 -23.93
C TYR A 110 14.82 -3.07 -24.07
N LEU A 111 13.92 -3.81 -23.43
CA LEU A 111 13.82 -5.26 -23.53
C LEU A 111 13.12 -5.68 -24.84
N THR A 112 12.09 -4.94 -25.27
CA THR A 112 11.29 -5.24 -26.46
C THR A 112 11.85 -4.63 -27.76
N ASN A 113 12.53 -3.49 -27.69
CA ASN A 113 13.20 -2.84 -28.82
C ASN A 113 14.73 -3.01 -28.74
N VAL A 114 15.25 -3.95 -29.54
CA VAL A 114 16.70 -4.26 -29.64
C VAL A 114 17.52 -3.16 -30.35
N LYS A 115 16.89 -2.10 -30.86
CA LYS A 115 17.60 -1.08 -31.65
C LYS A 115 18.40 -0.11 -30.77
N THR A 116 19.73 -0.28 -30.84
CA THR A 116 20.79 0.74 -30.74
C THR A 116 20.93 1.59 -29.48
N THR A 117 20.26 1.30 -28.37
CA THR A 117 20.62 1.95 -27.09
C THR A 117 21.86 1.28 -26.51
N ASP A 118 22.91 2.07 -26.26
CA ASP A 118 24.16 1.60 -25.67
C ASP A 118 23.94 0.91 -24.30
N SER A 119 24.77 -0.10 -24.02
CA SER A 119 24.70 -0.93 -22.81
C SER A 119 24.84 -0.09 -21.52
N SER A 120 25.63 0.99 -21.54
CA SER A 120 25.78 1.86 -20.36
C SER A 120 24.47 2.61 -20.04
N THR A 121 23.75 3.07 -21.07
CA THR A 121 22.46 3.75 -20.90
C THR A 121 21.40 2.81 -20.33
N LYS A 122 21.35 1.56 -20.82
CA LYS A 122 20.44 0.53 -20.29
C LYS A 122 20.73 0.22 -18.83
N LYS A 123 22.01 0.11 -18.47
CA LYS A 123 22.44 -0.15 -17.10
C LYS A 123 22.01 0.97 -16.15
N VAL A 124 22.25 2.23 -16.53
CA VAL A 124 21.83 3.39 -15.71
C VAL A 124 20.32 3.40 -15.49
N ALA A 125 19.52 3.11 -16.52
CA ALA A 125 18.07 3.04 -16.38
C ALA A 125 17.61 1.91 -15.45
N ILE A 126 18.28 0.76 -15.47
CA ILE A 126 17.99 -0.35 -14.55
C ILE A 126 18.35 0.03 -13.12
N ASP A 127 19.51 0.62 -12.89
CA ASP A 127 19.96 1.02 -11.56
C ASP A 127 18.98 2.07 -10.96
N ASP A 128 18.57 3.07 -11.75
CA ASP A 128 17.58 4.08 -11.35
C ASP A 128 16.18 3.47 -11.09
N LEU A 129 15.78 2.47 -11.88
CA LEU A 129 14.54 1.73 -11.64
C LEU A 129 14.61 0.94 -10.32
N ILE A 130 15.72 0.24 -10.06
CA ILE A 130 15.91 -0.53 -8.81
C ILE A 130 15.78 0.38 -7.59
N ASP A 131 16.42 1.54 -7.62
CA ASP A 131 16.34 2.50 -6.52
C ASP A 131 14.93 3.07 -6.35
N SER A 132 14.19 3.26 -7.44
CA SER A 132 12.80 3.72 -7.40
C SER A 132 11.88 2.64 -6.82
N LEU A 133 12.00 1.39 -7.27
CA LEU A 133 11.24 0.26 -6.74
C LEU A 133 11.52 0.00 -5.25
N ARG A 134 12.77 0.17 -4.80
CA ARG A 134 13.13 0.10 -3.38
C ARG A 134 12.48 1.19 -2.54
N LYS A 135 12.20 2.37 -3.11
CA LYS A 135 11.46 3.44 -2.44
C LYS A 135 9.97 3.13 -2.40
N GLU A 136 9.42 2.50 -3.43
CA GLU A 136 8.01 2.08 -3.47
C GLU A 136 7.67 1.04 -2.40
N MET A 137 8.64 0.22 -1.98
CA MET A 137 8.47 -0.78 -0.93
C MET A 137 8.51 -0.22 0.50
N LYS A 138 8.92 1.04 0.69
CA LYS A 138 8.99 1.70 2.01
C LYS A 138 7.71 2.46 2.32
#